data_AF-A0A377BS54-F1
#
_entry.id   AF-A0A377BS54-F1
#
_cell.length_a   1.000
_cell.length_b   1.000
_cell.length_c   1.000
_cell.angle_alpha   90.00
_cell.angle_beta   90.00
_cell.angle_gamma   90.00
#
_symmetry.space_group_name_H-M   'P 1'
#
loop_
_entity.id
_entity.type
_entity.pdbx_description
1 polymer ?
#
loop_
_entity_poly.entity_id
_entity_poly.type
_entity_poly.pdbx_seq_one_letter_code
_entity_poly.pdbx_strand_id
1 'polypeptide(L)'
;MHENQQPQTEAFELSAAEREAIEHEMHHYEDPRAASIEALKIVQKQRGWVPDGAIHAIADVLGIPASDVEGVATFYSQIFRQPVGRHVIRYCDSVVCHINGYQGIQAALEKKLNIKPGQTTF
;
A
#
# COMPACT_ATOMS: atom_id res chain seq x y z
N MET A 1 -21.85 -16.46 -24.10
CA MET A 1 -20.41 -16.64 -24.35
C MET A 1 -19.75 -15.33 -23.95
N HIS A 2 -19.55 -15.11 -22.65
CA HIS A 2 -18.81 -13.93 -22.18
C HIS A 2 -17.36 -14.38 -22.04
N GLU A 3 -16.51 -13.86 -22.93
CA GLU A 3 -15.06 -14.05 -22.89
C GLU A 3 -14.53 -13.56 -21.55
N ASN A 4 -14.01 -14.50 -20.75
CA ASN A 4 -13.18 -14.20 -19.60
C ASN A 4 -11.85 -13.63 -20.11
N GLN A 5 -11.79 -12.31 -20.25
CA GLN A 5 -10.54 -11.59 -20.44
C GLN A 5 -9.76 -11.69 -19.12
N GLN A 6 -8.84 -12.65 -19.04
CA GLN A 6 -7.82 -12.69 -17.98
C GLN A 6 -7.01 -11.38 -18.10
N PRO A 7 -6.96 -10.54 -17.05
CA PRO A 7 -6.11 -9.37 -17.08
C PRO A 7 -4.66 -9.84 -17.16
N GLN A 8 -3.94 -9.34 -18.17
CA GLN A 8 -2.54 -9.64 -18.41
C GLN A 8 -1.74 -9.24 -17.17
N THR A 9 -1.19 -10.22 -16.45
CA THR A 9 -0.21 -10.00 -15.39
C THR A 9 1.02 -9.36 -16.03
N GLU A 10 1.18 -8.04 -15.89
CA GLU A 10 2.49 -7.42 -16.08
C GLU A 10 3.48 -8.21 -15.20
N ALA A 11 4.57 -8.71 -15.80
CA ALA A 11 5.58 -9.51 -15.11
C ALA A 11 6.28 -8.64 -14.06
N PHE A 12 5.69 -8.55 -12.88
CA PHE A 12 6.24 -7.87 -11.73
C PHE A 12 7.17 -8.84 -11.01
N GLU A 13 8.43 -8.45 -10.90
CA GLU A 13 9.42 -9.22 -10.14
C GLU A 13 9.86 -8.43 -8.90
N LEU A 14 9.92 -9.13 -7.78
CA LEU A 14 10.55 -8.64 -6.56
C LEU A 14 12.07 -8.59 -6.78
N SER A 15 12.69 -7.49 -6.36
CA SER A 15 14.15 -7.43 -6.28
C SER A 15 14.66 -8.45 -5.27
N ALA A 16 15.92 -8.87 -5.43
CA ALA A 16 16.56 -9.80 -4.50
C ALA A 16 16.49 -9.30 -3.03
N ALA A 17 16.66 -7.99 -2.83
CA ALA A 17 16.57 -7.37 -1.51
C ALA A 17 15.15 -7.38 -0.93
N GLU A 18 14.11 -7.15 -1.75
CA GLU A 18 12.71 -7.28 -1.30
C GLU A 18 12.41 -8.73 -0.92
N ARG A 19 12.82 -9.69 -1.75
CA ARG A 19 12.59 -11.12 -1.52
C ARG A 19 13.25 -11.60 -0.23
N GLU A 20 14.53 -11.29 -0.02
CA GLU A 20 15.27 -11.68 1.19
C GLU A 20 14.64 -11.07 2.45
N ALA A 21 14.23 -9.80 2.39
CA ALA A 21 13.57 -9.14 3.52
C ALA A 21 12.21 -9.77 3.85
N ILE A 22 11.43 -10.17 2.83
CA ILE A 22 10.14 -10.85 3.03
C ILE A 22 10.36 -12.22 3.66
N GLU A 23 11.32 -13.00 3.15
CA GLU A 23 11.67 -14.31 3.71
C GLU A 23 12.14 -14.20 5.16
N HIS A 24 12.95 -13.19 5.48
CA HIS A 24 13.37 -12.89 6.84
C HIS A 24 12.17 -12.61 7.76
N GLU A 25 11.23 -11.76 7.34
CA GLU A 25 10.04 -11.45 8.15
C GLU A 25 9.12 -12.65 8.32
N MET A 26 9.03 -13.54 7.33
CA MET A 26 8.22 -14.75 7.40
C MET A 26 8.63 -15.66 8.56
N HIS A 27 9.92 -15.69 8.93
CA HIS A 27 10.42 -16.49 10.06
C HIS A 27 9.96 -15.99 11.43
N HIS A 28 9.42 -14.76 11.54
CA HIS A 28 8.87 -14.24 12.79
C HIS A 28 7.43 -14.74 13.07
N TYR A 29 6.80 -15.43 12.13
CA TYR A 29 5.40 -15.85 12.21
C TYR A 29 5.23 -17.35 11.99
N GLU A 30 4.30 -17.96 12.71
CA GLU A 30 3.95 -19.37 12.50
C GLU A 30 3.06 -19.56 11.25
N ASP A 31 2.15 -18.60 10.98
CA ASP A 31 1.29 -18.58 9.79
C ASP A 31 1.86 -17.58 8.77
N PRO A 32 2.24 -18.03 7.56
CA PRO A 32 2.75 -17.14 6.50
C PRO A 32 1.77 -16.02 6.13
N ARG A 33 0.45 -16.22 6.31
CA ARG A 33 -0.56 -15.18 6.06
C ARG A 33 -0.36 -13.97 6.96
N ALA A 34 0.12 -14.15 8.19
CA ALA A 34 0.40 -13.04 9.10
C ALA A 34 1.54 -12.14 8.59
N ALA A 35 2.49 -12.70 7.81
CA ALA A 35 3.60 -11.94 7.23
C ALA A 35 3.17 -11.05 6.04
N SER A 36 1.95 -11.20 5.52
CA SER A 36 1.45 -10.44 4.36
C SER A 36 1.57 -8.92 4.55
N ILE A 37 1.26 -8.42 5.75
CA ILE A 37 1.32 -6.98 6.03
C ILE A 37 2.77 -6.45 5.98
N GLU A 38 3.73 -7.20 6.51
CA GLU A 38 5.14 -6.81 6.48
C GLU A 38 5.70 -6.91 5.05
N ALA A 39 5.31 -7.94 4.29
CA ALA A 39 5.70 -8.06 2.90
C ALA A 39 5.21 -6.87 2.04
N LEU A 40 3.96 -6.46 2.22
CA LEU A 40 3.39 -5.28 1.54
C LEU A 40 4.14 -3.99 1.94
N LYS A 41 4.48 -3.84 3.22
CA LYS A 41 5.25 -2.68 3.72
C LYS A 41 6.66 -2.64 3.13
N ILE A 42 7.32 -3.78 2.93
CA ILE A 42 8.65 -3.87 2.32
C ILE A 42 8.61 -3.37 0.88
N VAL A 43 7.68 -3.87 0.06
CA VAL A 43 7.52 -3.42 -1.33
C VAL A 43 7.21 -1.93 -1.39
N GLN A 44 6.25 -1.48 -0.58
CA GLN A 44 5.88 -0.06 -0.53
C GLN A 44 7.06 0.83 -0.10
N LYS A 45 7.90 0.39 0.84
CA LYS A 45 9.05 1.18 1.29
C LYS A 45 10.05 1.42 0.16
N GLN A 46 10.24 0.45 -0.72
CA GLN A 46 11.18 0.58 -1.84
C GLN A 46 10.57 1.31 -3.04
N ARG A 47 9.27 1.10 -3.31
CA ARG A 47 8.61 1.57 -4.53
C ARG A 47 7.65 2.75 -4.32
N GLY A 48 7.41 3.14 -3.08
CA GLY A 48 6.48 4.20 -2.68
C GLY A 48 5.02 3.76 -2.58
N TRP A 49 4.63 2.69 -3.28
CA TRP A 49 3.28 2.10 -3.30
C TRP A 49 3.37 0.62 -3.68
N VAL A 50 2.25 -0.11 -3.63
CA VAL A 50 2.15 -1.53 -3.97
C VAL A 50 1.41 -1.69 -5.31
N PRO A 51 2.12 -2.06 -6.40
CA PRO A 51 1.50 -2.41 -7.68
C PRO A 51 0.76 -3.75 -7.64
N ASP A 52 -0.19 -3.95 -8.55
CA ASP A 52 -1.00 -5.18 -8.59
C ASP A 52 -0.17 -6.44 -8.81
N GLY A 53 0.85 -6.37 -9.67
CA GLY A 53 1.76 -7.50 -9.86
C GLY A 53 2.55 -7.88 -8.60
N ALA A 54 2.74 -6.95 -7.65
CA ALA A 54 3.42 -7.23 -6.39
C ALA A 54 2.64 -8.19 -5.50
N ILE A 55 1.30 -8.17 -5.59
CA ILE A 55 0.42 -9.04 -4.82
C ILE A 55 0.69 -10.50 -5.16
N HIS A 56 0.78 -10.81 -6.46
CA HIS A 56 1.11 -12.15 -6.93
C HIS A 56 2.53 -12.56 -6.53
N ALA A 57 3.51 -11.68 -6.72
CA ALA A 57 4.90 -12.00 -6.36
C ALA A 57 5.10 -12.21 -4.85
N ILE A 58 4.41 -11.45 -4.00
CA ILE A 58 4.40 -11.66 -2.54
C ILE A 58 3.72 -12.98 -2.20
N ALA A 59 2.58 -13.28 -2.80
CA ALA A 59 1.83 -14.51 -2.57
C ALA A 59 2.67 -15.75 -2.90
N ASP A 60 3.43 -15.70 -4.00
CA ASP A 60 4.35 -16.77 -4.40
C ASP A 60 5.48 -16.99 -3.39
N VAL A 61 6.03 -15.91 -2.80
CA VAL A 61 7.07 -16.01 -1.77
C VAL A 61 6.52 -16.57 -0.46
N LEU A 62 5.32 -16.13 -0.06
CA LEU A 62 4.67 -16.58 1.19
C LEU A 62 4.02 -17.96 1.07
N GLY A 63 3.82 -18.46 -0.15
CA GLY A 63 3.15 -19.74 -0.41
C GLY A 63 1.65 -19.74 -0.08
N ILE A 64 0.98 -18.60 -0.25
CA ILE A 64 -0.44 -18.40 0.08
C ILE A 64 -1.23 -17.92 -1.15
N PRO A 65 -2.58 -18.02 -1.17
CA PRO A 65 -3.38 -17.47 -2.26
C PRO A 65 -3.21 -15.95 -2.39
N ALA A 66 -3.10 -15.46 -3.63
CA ALA A 66 -3.02 -14.02 -3.91
C ALA A 66 -4.22 -13.23 -3.36
N SER A 67 -5.40 -13.86 -3.24
CA SER A 67 -6.59 -13.26 -2.62
C SER A 67 -6.37 -12.88 -1.16
N ASP A 68 -5.56 -13.63 -0.42
CA ASP A 68 -5.28 -13.36 0.99
C ASP A 68 -4.41 -12.11 1.11
N VAL A 69 -3.40 -11.99 0.24
CA VAL A 69 -2.54 -10.79 0.15
C VAL A 69 -3.36 -9.57 -0.30
N GLU A 70 -4.20 -9.72 -1.32
CA GLU A 70 -5.08 -8.63 -1.81
C GLU A 70 -6.06 -8.16 -0.72
N GLY A 71 -6.61 -9.08 0.06
CA GLY A 71 -7.48 -8.77 1.19
C GLY A 71 -6.78 -7.86 2.21
N VAL A 72 -5.53 -8.17 2.57
CA VAL A 72 -4.73 -7.33 3.46
C VAL A 72 -4.39 -5.99 2.81
N ALA A 73 -3.99 -6.00 1.54
CA ALA A 73 -3.57 -4.82 0.79
C ALA A 73 -4.69 -3.77 0.63
N THR A 74 -5.95 -4.21 0.59
CA THR A 74 -7.13 -3.35 0.48
C THR A 74 -7.75 -2.99 1.82
N PHE A 75 -7.52 -3.78 2.86
CA PHE A 75 -8.07 -3.53 4.20
C PHE A 75 -7.36 -2.37 4.93
N TYR A 76 -6.03 -2.28 4.83
CA TYR A 76 -5.26 -1.28 5.57
C TYR A 76 -5.04 0.01 4.78
N SER A 77 -5.58 1.13 5.26
CA SER A 77 -5.43 2.47 4.65
C SER A 77 -3.98 3.01 4.57
N GLN A 78 -3.01 2.30 5.15
CA GLN A 78 -1.59 2.64 5.08
C GLN A 78 -0.83 1.89 3.99
N ILE A 79 -1.50 0.94 3.32
CA ILE A 79 -1.00 0.30 2.10
C ILE A 79 -1.55 1.07 0.91
N PHE A 80 -0.66 1.68 0.14
CA PHE A 80 -1.01 2.52 -1.00
C PHE A 80 -1.09 1.65 -2.24
N ARG A 81 -2.30 1.50 -2.79
CA ARG A 81 -2.56 0.75 -4.04
C ARG A 81 -2.53 1.62 -5.29
N GLN A 82 -2.05 2.86 -5.16
CA GLN A 82 -1.83 3.79 -6.26
C GLN A 82 -0.56 4.62 -5.99
N PRO A 83 0.12 5.13 -7.04
CA PRO A 83 1.28 6.00 -6.87
C PRO A 83 0.96 7.21 -5.99
N VAL A 84 1.81 7.45 -4.98
CA VAL A 84 1.72 8.60 -4.08
C VAL A 84 2.96 9.48 -4.18
N GLY A 85 2.85 10.73 -3.73
CA GLY A 85 4.00 11.62 -3.64
C GLY A 85 5.06 11.14 -2.63
N ARG A 86 6.29 11.66 -2.75
CA ARG A 86 7.42 11.37 -1.85
C ARG A 86 7.12 11.60 -0.37
N HIS A 87 6.20 12.53 -0.08
CA HIS A 87 5.72 12.82 1.27
C HIS A 87 4.20 12.74 1.30
N VAL A 88 3.67 11.79 2.08
CA VAL A 88 2.23 11.65 2.32
C VAL A 88 1.87 12.40 3.60
N ILE A 89 1.18 13.53 3.45
CA ILE A 89 0.72 14.35 4.58
C ILE A 89 -0.66 13.85 5.01
N ARG A 90 -0.81 13.49 6.28
CA ARG A 90 -2.07 13.07 6.89
C ARG A 90 -2.41 14.01 8.03
N TYR A 91 -3.63 14.51 8.06
CA TYR A 91 -4.16 15.25 9.20
C TYR A 91 -5.42 14.54 9.70
N CYS A 92 -5.72 14.73 10.99
CA CYS A 92 -6.87 14.13 11.64
C CYS A 92 -8.11 15.00 11.44
N ASP A 93 -9.22 14.37 11.09
CA ASP A 93 -10.55 14.97 10.98
C ASP A 93 -11.58 14.29 11.91
N SER A 94 -11.12 13.45 12.83
CA SER A 94 -11.97 12.82 13.85
C SER A 94 -12.67 13.87 14.72
N VAL A 95 -13.69 13.45 15.49
CA VAL A 95 -14.55 14.35 16.28
C VAL A 95 -13.76 15.35 17.12
N VAL A 96 -12.69 14.91 17.79
CA VAL A 96 -11.85 15.79 18.61
C VAL A 96 -11.12 16.82 17.75
N CYS A 97 -10.59 16.42 16.60
CA CYS A 97 -9.90 17.32 15.66
C CYS A 97 -10.88 18.29 15.00
N HIS A 98 -12.12 17.86 14.75
CA HIS A 98 -13.20 18.70 14.26
C HIS A 98 -13.56 19.83 15.24
N ILE A 99 -13.74 19.49 16.53
CA ILE A 99 -14.02 20.49 17.57
C ILE A 99 -12.86 21.48 17.72
N ASN A 100 -11.61 21.01 17.56
CA ASN A 100 -10.41 21.85 17.62
C ASN A 100 -10.11 22.61 16.32
N GLY A 101 -10.96 22.50 15.28
CA GLY A 101 -10.84 23.30 14.07
C GLY A 101 -9.76 22.85 13.08
N TYR A 102 -9.64 21.54 12.79
CA TYR A 102 -8.69 21.01 11.80
C TYR A 102 -8.78 21.68 10.42
N GLN A 103 -9.93 22.28 10.08
CA GLN A 103 -10.15 23.01 8.83
C GLN A 103 -9.13 24.13 8.61
N GLY A 104 -8.61 24.74 9.69
CA GLY A 104 -7.54 25.72 9.59
C GLY A 104 -6.22 25.11 9.08
N ILE A 105 -5.90 23.89 9.52
CA ILE A 105 -4.74 23.13 9.04
C ILE A 105 -4.93 22.75 7.57
N GLN A 106 -6.12 22.25 7.22
CA GLN A 106 -6.46 21.91 5.83
C GLN A 106 -6.29 23.14 4.91
N ALA A 107 -6.88 24.28 5.25
CA ALA A 107 -6.78 25.51 4.45
C ALA A 107 -5.33 26.01 4.30
N ALA A 108 -4.52 25.89 5.36
CA ALA A 108 -3.11 26.25 5.31
C ALA A 108 -2.31 25.33 4.37
N LEU A 109 -2.59 24.02 4.38
CA LEU A 109 -1.97 23.05 3.48
C LEU A 109 -2.39 23.28 2.02
N GLU A 110 -3.69 23.44 1.75
CA GLU A 110 -4.22 23.71 0.41
C GLU A 110 -3.61 25.00 -0.17
N LYS A 111 -3.52 26.07 0.63
CA LYS A 111 -2.90 27.33 0.21
C LYS A 111 -1.40 27.19 -0.08
N LYS A 112 -0.68 26.40 0.71
CA LYS A 112 0.78 26.24 0.58
C LYS A 112 1.16 25.33 -0.59
N LEU A 113 0.39 24.26 -0.81
CA LEU A 113 0.71 23.22 -1.80
C LEU A 113 -0.09 23.35 -3.10
N ASN A 114 -1.11 24.21 -3.13
CA ASN A 114 -2.00 24.44 -4.26
C ASN A 114 -2.71 23.17 -4.77
N ILE A 115 -3.06 22.28 -3.85
CA ILE A 115 -3.76 21.01 -4.12
C ILE A 115 -4.82 20.76 -3.06
N LYS A 116 -5.82 19.94 -3.39
CA LYS A 116 -6.86 19.46 -2.46
C LYS A 116 -6.47 18.13 -1.80
N PRO A 117 -7.13 17.73 -0.69
CA PRO A 117 -6.96 16.41 -0.10
C PRO A 117 -7.12 15.30 -1.15
N GLY A 118 -6.21 14.33 -1.13
CA GLY A 118 -6.15 13.22 -2.10
C GLY A 118 -5.40 13.51 -3.40
N GLN A 119 -4.98 14.76 -3.65
CA GLN A 119 -4.17 15.12 -4.81
C GLN A 119 -2.66 15.08 -4.49
N THR A 120 -1.83 15.11 -5.54
CA THR A 120 -0.37 15.11 -5.44
C THR A 120 0.20 16.22 -6.30
N THR A 121 1.30 16.84 -5.86
CA THR A 121 1.94 18.01 -6.50
C THR A 121 2.89 17.65 -7.65
N PHE A 122 2.56 16.66 -8.49
CA PHE A 122 3.47 16.14 -9.53
C PHE A 122 4.03 17.23 -10.46
#